data_AF-A0A2V5UEM6-F1
#
_entry.id   AF-A0A2V5UEM6-F1
#
_cell.length_a   1.000
_cell.length_b   1.000
_cell.length_c   1.000
_cell.angle_alpha   90.00
_cell.angle_beta   90.00
_cell.angle_gamma   90.00
#
_symmetry.space_group_name_H-M   'P 1'
#
loop_
_entity.id
_entity.type
_entity.pdbx_description
1 polymer ?
#
loop_
_entity_poly.entity_id
_entity_poly.type
_entity_poly.pdbx_seq_one_letter_code
_entity_poly.pdbx_strand_id
1 'polypeptide(L)'
;MVWALCLTAASVVTIRAANDTGATAAQVNGTWATPAGEFKIWALDHHHLRVEFSVAAEHKGEAGPMANGHGIATIQGNIASFTPEGADADCRITLKFNRHNLVVTQTDKCNFGKYANVDGTYKKVSTSKPIFRFAL
;
A
#
# COMPACT_ATOMS: atom_id res chain seq x y z
N MET A 1 12.02 64.78 -26.16
CA MET A 1 12.02 64.09 -24.86
C MET A 1 11.05 62.93 -24.98
N VAL A 2 11.58 61.69 -24.98
CA VAL A 2 10.82 60.46 -25.27
C VAL A 2 10.29 59.91 -23.94
N TRP A 3 8.97 59.77 -23.82
CA TRP A 3 8.32 59.16 -22.66
C TRP A 3 8.24 57.65 -22.88
N ALA A 4 8.94 56.89 -22.04
CA ALA A 4 8.96 55.43 -22.08
C ALA A 4 7.72 54.87 -21.36
N LEU A 5 6.85 54.19 -22.12
CA LEU A 5 5.77 53.36 -21.58
C LEU A 5 6.37 52.04 -21.07
N CYS A 6 6.37 51.86 -19.75
CA CYS A 6 6.82 50.63 -19.11
C CYS A 6 5.64 49.64 -19.06
N LEU A 7 5.60 48.71 -20.03
CA LEU A 7 4.66 47.58 -20.05
C LEU A 7 5.14 46.52 -19.05
N THR A 8 4.56 46.48 -17.86
CA THR A 8 4.77 45.39 -16.90
C THR A 8 3.96 44.17 -17.34
N ALA A 9 4.64 43.18 -17.92
CA ALA A 9 4.05 41.87 -18.21
C ALA A 9 3.78 41.13 -16.89
N ALA A 10 2.51 41.03 -16.51
CA ALA A 10 2.09 40.15 -15.42
C ALA A 10 2.15 38.70 -15.91
N SER A 11 3.19 37.96 -15.52
CA SER A 11 3.29 36.53 -15.78
C SER A 11 2.22 35.80 -14.96
N VAL A 12 1.16 35.35 -15.61
CA VAL A 12 0.18 34.44 -15.01
C VAL A 12 0.89 33.09 -14.82
N VAL A 13 1.44 32.88 -13.62
CA VAL A 13 1.92 31.55 -13.20
C VAL A 13 0.68 30.67 -13.09
N THR A 14 0.42 29.88 -14.12
CA THR A 14 -0.61 28.85 -14.06
C THR A 14 -0.08 27.79 -13.10
N ILE A 15 -0.56 27.78 -11.85
CA ILE A 15 -0.35 26.67 -10.95
C ILE A 15 -1.10 25.49 -11.57
N ARG A 16 -0.40 24.66 -12.34
CA ARG A 16 -0.88 23.32 -12.64
C ARG A 16 -0.86 22.61 -11.30
N ALA A 17 -2.05 22.47 -10.68
CA ALA A 17 -2.26 21.40 -9.72
C ALA A 17 -1.70 20.16 -10.39
N ALA A 18 -0.62 19.61 -9.82
CA ALA A 18 -0.04 18.37 -10.30
C ALA A 18 -1.22 17.41 -10.38
N ASN A 19 -1.58 17.01 -11.60
CA ASN A 19 -2.64 16.06 -11.82
C ASN A 19 -2.19 14.83 -11.07
N ASP A 20 -2.77 14.64 -9.89
CA ASP A 20 -2.43 13.58 -8.96
C ASP A 20 -2.82 12.30 -9.70
N THR A 21 -1.91 11.77 -10.51
CA THR A 21 -1.89 10.39 -10.95
C THR A 21 -1.58 9.49 -9.74
N GLY A 22 -2.19 9.82 -8.59
CA GLY A 22 -2.36 8.95 -7.47
C GLY A 22 -3.11 7.75 -7.97
N ALA A 23 -2.62 6.58 -7.60
CA ALA A 23 -3.24 5.37 -8.06
C ALA A 23 -4.71 5.39 -7.59
N THR A 24 -5.68 5.34 -8.50
CA THR A 24 -7.06 5.09 -8.04
C THR A 24 -7.05 3.78 -7.27
N ALA A 25 -7.76 3.67 -6.14
CA ALA A 25 -7.74 2.46 -5.29
C ALA A 25 -7.88 1.16 -6.11
N ALA A 26 -8.65 1.18 -7.20
CA ALA A 26 -8.81 0.05 -8.11
C ALA A 26 -7.55 -0.36 -8.89
N GLN A 27 -6.60 0.55 -9.15
CA GLN A 27 -5.35 0.24 -9.87
C GLN A 27 -4.44 -0.69 -9.07
N VAL A 28 -4.54 -0.69 -7.74
CA VAL A 28 -3.73 -1.53 -6.86
C VAL A 28 -4.34 -2.91 -6.61
N ASN A 29 -5.54 -3.17 -7.13
CA ASN A 29 -6.24 -4.44 -7.02
C ASN A 29 -5.41 -5.63 -7.52
N GLY A 30 -5.51 -6.74 -6.80
CA GLY A 30 -4.97 -8.03 -7.20
C GLY A 30 -4.20 -8.73 -6.10
N THR A 31 -3.38 -9.69 -6.51
CA THR A 31 -2.50 -10.46 -5.63
C THR A 31 -1.06 -10.06 -5.87
N TRP A 32 -0.34 -9.83 -4.78
CA TRP A 32 1.06 -9.44 -4.72
C TRP A 32 1.82 -10.50 -3.93
N ALA A 33 2.89 -11.07 -4.49
CA ALA A 33 3.54 -12.23 -3.88
C ALA A 33 5.07 -12.16 -3.90
N THR A 34 5.66 -12.86 -2.95
CA THR A 34 7.04 -13.34 -2.91
C THR A 34 7.01 -14.86 -2.74
N PRO A 35 8.15 -15.57 -2.84
CA PRO A 35 8.19 -17.00 -2.48
C PRO A 35 7.79 -17.29 -1.03
N ALA A 36 7.91 -16.30 -0.13
CA ALA A 36 7.67 -16.46 1.31
C ALA A 36 6.30 -15.92 1.78
N GLY A 37 5.50 -15.30 0.90
CA GLY A 37 4.20 -14.78 1.30
C GLY A 37 3.45 -14.01 0.22
N GLU A 38 2.19 -13.70 0.52
CA GLU A 38 1.29 -12.99 -0.37
C GLU A 38 0.41 -11.95 0.33
N PHE A 39 0.01 -10.95 -0.45
CA PHE A 39 -0.99 -9.92 -0.13
C PHE A 39 -2.09 -9.94 -1.18
N LYS A 40 -3.33 -10.08 -0.73
CA LYS A 40 -4.55 -9.94 -1.52
C LYS A 40 -5.17 -8.58 -1.22
N ILE A 41 -5.40 -7.79 -2.27
CA ILE A 41 -5.84 -6.41 -2.12
C ILE A 41 -6.98 -6.15 -3.07
N TRP A 42 -8.06 -5.56 -2.55
CA TRP A 42 -9.20 -5.14 -3.37
C TRP A 42 -9.82 -3.86 -2.83
N ALA A 43 -10.01 -2.87 -3.72
CA ALA A 43 -10.70 -1.64 -3.40
C ALA A 43 -12.15 -1.91 -3.00
N LEU A 44 -12.56 -1.35 -1.87
CA LEU A 44 -13.95 -1.30 -1.43
C LEU A 44 -14.63 -0.03 -1.96
N ASP A 45 -13.90 1.09 -1.95
CA ASP A 45 -14.30 2.37 -2.51
C ASP A 45 -13.05 3.15 -2.97
N HIS A 46 -13.16 4.48 -3.13
CA HIS A 46 -12.07 5.34 -3.59
C HIS A 46 -10.90 5.50 -2.61
N HIS A 47 -11.13 5.24 -1.31
CA HIS A 47 -10.19 5.51 -0.23
C HIS A 47 -9.90 4.29 0.65
N HIS A 48 -10.66 3.20 0.50
CA HIS A 48 -10.53 2.01 1.34
C HIS A 48 -10.22 0.75 0.52
N LEU A 49 -9.30 -0.05 1.04
CA LEU A 49 -8.91 -1.36 0.51
C LEU A 49 -9.21 -2.43 1.56
N ARG A 50 -9.77 -3.56 1.12
CA ARG A 50 -9.70 -4.81 1.88
C ARG A 50 -8.34 -5.44 1.63
N VAL A 51 -7.64 -5.79 2.71
CA VAL A 51 -6.34 -6.44 2.68
C VAL A 51 -6.41 -7.76 3.44
N GLU A 52 -5.79 -8.79 2.86
CA GLU A 52 -5.51 -10.08 3.51
C GLU A 52 -4.08 -10.49 3.14
N PHE A 53 -3.31 -11.00 4.08
CA PHE A 53 -1.97 -11.46 3.83
C PHE A 53 -1.66 -12.76 4.56
N SER A 54 -0.70 -13.48 4.01
CA SER A 54 -0.15 -14.71 4.57
C SER A 54 1.35 -14.71 4.32
N VAL A 55 2.15 -14.81 5.39
CA VAL A 55 3.62 -14.80 5.31
C VAL A 55 4.19 -15.96 6.13
N ALA A 56 5.23 -16.61 5.64
CA ALA A 56 5.95 -17.61 6.41
C ALA A 56 6.63 -16.92 7.61
N ALA A 57 6.38 -17.40 8.82
CA ALA A 57 7.16 -16.95 9.97
C ALA A 57 8.59 -17.50 9.82
N GLU A 58 9.59 -16.64 9.70
CA GLU A 58 10.97 -17.11 9.61
C GLU A 58 11.39 -17.67 10.97
N HIS A 59 11.80 -18.95 11.00
CA HIS A 59 12.40 -19.55 12.18
C HIS A 59 13.71 -20.22 11.80
N LYS A 60 14.83 -19.67 12.27
CA LYS A 60 16.18 -20.25 12.11
C LYS A 60 16.58 -20.57 10.66
N GLY A 61 16.10 -19.78 9.69
CA GLY A 61 16.42 -19.97 8.27
C GLY A 61 15.55 -20.99 7.54
N GLU A 62 14.55 -21.57 8.21
CA GLU A 62 13.53 -22.42 7.59
C GLU A 62 12.17 -21.69 7.54
N ALA A 63 11.36 -22.03 6.54
CA ALA A 63 9.98 -21.56 6.46
C ALA A 63 9.17 -22.16 7.62
N GLY A 64 8.82 -21.33 8.60
CA GLY A 64 7.95 -21.71 9.70
C GLY A 64 6.46 -21.68 9.32
N PRO A 65 5.56 -21.85 10.31
CA PRO A 65 4.12 -21.80 10.06
C PRO A 65 3.71 -20.47 9.44
N MET A 66 2.67 -20.49 8.60
CA MET A 66 2.12 -19.28 7.98
C MET A 66 1.46 -18.40 9.05
N ALA A 67 1.92 -17.17 9.16
CA ALA A 67 1.25 -16.10 9.88
C ALA A 67 0.27 -15.39 8.93
N ASN A 68 -0.94 -15.13 9.39
CA ASN A 68 -1.99 -14.55 8.58
C ASN A 68 -2.52 -13.28 9.24
N GLY A 69 -2.93 -12.32 8.43
CA GLY A 69 -3.59 -11.11 8.91
C GLY A 69 -4.52 -10.51 7.85
N HIS A 70 -5.41 -9.64 8.28
CA HIS A 70 -6.36 -8.96 7.41
C HIS A 70 -6.75 -7.61 8.03
N GLY A 71 -7.41 -6.76 7.24
CA GLY A 71 -7.96 -5.50 7.72
C GLY A 71 -8.37 -4.57 6.59
N ILE A 72 -8.80 -3.36 6.97
CA ILE A 72 -9.14 -2.27 6.05
C ILE A 72 -8.02 -1.24 6.04
N ALA A 73 -7.47 -0.98 4.86
CA ALA A 73 -6.46 0.04 4.65
C ALA A 73 -7.03 1.31 4.04
N THR A 74 -6.62 2.45 4.57
CA THR A 74 -6.87 3.75 3.96
C THR A 74 -5.76 4.05 2.96
N ILE A 75 -6.11 4.36 1.71
CA ILE A 75 -5.18 4.71 0.64
C ILE A 75 -5.23 6.20 0.30
N GLN A 76 -4.05 6.80 0.16
CA GLN A 76 -3.84 8.14 -0.35
C GLN A 76 -2.73 8.10 -1.41
N GLY A 77 -3.07 8.45 -2.65
CA GLY A 77 -2.16 8.32 -3.79
C GLY A 77 -1.74 6.86 -4.00
N ASN A 78 -0.45 6.56 -3.86
CA ASN A 78 0.09 5.21 -3.99
C ASN A 78 0.51 4.57 -2.66
N ILE A 79 0.07 5.12 -1.52
CA ILE A 79 0.40 4.63 -0.20
C ILE A 79 -0.89 4.28 0.54
N ALA A 80 -0.98 3.05 1.04
CA ALA A 80 -2.05 2.64 1.94
C ALA A 80 -1.49 2.23 3.30
N SER A 81 -2.25 2.38 4.36
CA SER A 81 -1.85 1.90 5.68
C SER A 81 -3.03 1.35 6.48
N PHE A 82 -2.76 0.38 7.34
CA PHE A 82 -3.73 -0.21 8.24
C PHE A 82 -3.07 -0.81 9.47
N THR A 83 -3.88 -1.03 10.51
CA THR A 83 -3.57 -1.92 11.61
C THR A 83 -4.33 -3.23 11.35
N PRO A 84 -3.64 -4.38 11.26
CA PRO A 84 -4.30 -5.67 11.09
C PRO A 84 -5.29 -5.92 12.23
N GLU A 85 -6.39 -6.61 11.93
CA GLU A 85 -7.35 -7.01 12.94
C GLU A 85 -6.70 -7.95 13.97
N GLY A 86 -6.95 -7.68 15.26
CA GLY A 86 -6.36 -8.43 16.37
C GLY A 86 -4.90 -8.10 16.67
N ALA A 87 -4.27 -7.16 15.95
CA ALA A 87 -2.94 -6.66 16.28
C ALA A 87 -2.98 -5.57 17.35
N ASP A 88 -1.84 -5.33 18.01
CA ASP A 88 -1.66 -4.23 18.94
C ASP A 88 -1.87 -2.87 18.25
N ALA A 89 -2.33 -1.87 19.00
CA ALA A 89 -2.66 -0.54 18.44
C ALA A 89 -1.45 0.17 17.80
N ASP A 90 -0.24 -0.14 18.27
CA ASP A 90 1.00 0.43 17.75
C ASP A 90 1.45 -0.25 16.45
N CYS A 91 0.87 -1.41 16.11
CA CYS A 91 1.13 -2.07 14.85
C CYS A 91 0.61 -1.25 13.68
N ARG A 92 1.49 -1.02 12.70
CA ARG A 92 1.11 -0.44 11.41
C ARG A 92 1.74 -1.22 10.27
N ILE A 93 0.92 -1.61 9.29
CA ILE A 93 1.40 -2.06 7.99
C ILE A 93 1.20 -0.93 6.99
N THR A 94 2.27 -0.57 6.28
CA THR A 94 2.26 0.42 5.20
C THR A 94 2.55 -0.28 3.87
N LEU A 95 1.74 0.02 2.88
CA LEU A 95 1.74 -0.55 1.54
C LEU A 95 2.06 0.56 0.55
N LYS A 96 3.26 0.54 -0.04
CA LYS A 96 3.66 1.49 -1.08
C LYS A 96 3.61 0.82 -2.44
N PHE A 97 2.67 1.25 -3.27
CA PHE A 97 2.44 0.71 -4.59
C PHE A 97 3.30 1.42 -5.64
N ASN A 98 3.97 0.62 -6.45
CA ASN A 98 4.60 1.02 -7.69
C ASN A 98 4.00 0.16 -8.82
N ARG A 99 4.28 0.49 -10.09
CA ARG A 99 3.64 -0.14 -11.26
C ARG A 99 3.54 -1.68 -11.19
N HIS A 100 4.62 -2.35 -10.76
CA HIS A 100 4.68 -3.82 -10.65
C HIS A 100 5.20 -4.32 -9.30
N ASN A 101 5.43 -3.43 -8.35
CA ASN A 101 5.97 -3.77 -7.04
C ASN A 101 5.09 -3.19 -5.93
N LEU A 102 4.86 -3.98 -4.90
CA LEU A 102 4.32 -3.52 -3.62
C LEU A 102 5.46 -3.59 -2.60
N VAL A 103 5.86 -2.44 -2.06
CA VAL A 103 6.80 -2.39 -0.93
C VAL A 103 5.98 -2.36 0.34
N VAL A 104 6.18 -3.34 1.21
CA VAL A 104 5.50 -3.47 2.49
C VAL A 104 6.50 -3.14 3.59
N THR A 105 6.07 -2.30 4.53
CA THR A 105 6.80 -2.01 5.77
C THR A 105 5.89 -2.15 6.97
N GLN A 106 6.35 -2.86 7.98
CA GLN A 106 5.75 -3.01 9.28
C GLN A 106 6.43 -2.06 10.28
N THR A 107 5.63 -1.37 11.08
CA THR A 107 6.10 -0.64 12.27
C THR A 107 5.64 -1.40 13.50
N ASP A 108 6.54 -1.56 14.46
CA ASP A 108 6.34 -2.25 15.73
C ASP A 108 6.00 -3.76 15.64
N LYS A 109 5.90 -4.40 16.81
CA LYS A 109 5.61 -5.83 16.92
C LYS A 109 4.11 -6.05 16.84
N CYS A 110 3.64 -6.50 15.68
CA CYS A 110 2.22 -6.71 15.44
C CYS A 110 1.64 -8.00 16.02
N ASN A 111 2.46 -8.89 16.57
CA ASN A 111 2.09 -10.11 17.30
C ASN A 111 1.09 -11.08 16.61
N PHE A 112 0.78 -10.92 15.32
CA PHE A 112 -0.06 -11.85 14.53
C PHE A 112 0.64 -13.18 14.15
N GLY A 113 1.82 -13.44 14.71
CA GLY A 113 2.59 -14.67 14.55
C GLY A 113 3.99 -14.51 15.14
N LYS A 114 4.42 -15.46 15.97
CA LYS A 114 5.77 -15.43 16.58
C LYS A 114 6.81 -15.45 15.46
N TYR A 115 7.60 -14.38 15.32
CA TYR A 115 8.61 -14.17 14.26
C TYR A 115 8.07 -13.87 12.86
N ALA A 116 6.79 -13.52 12.71
CA ALA A 116 6.27 -13.06 11.43
C ALA A 116 6.84 -11.67 11.08
N ASN A 117 7.47 -11.56 9.92
CA ASN A 117 7.86 -10.29 9.32
C ASN A 117 7.21 -10.19 7.94
N VAL A 118 6.45 -9.13 7.70
CA VAL A 118 5.81 -8.89 6.40
C VAL A 118 6.62 -7.96 5.50
N ASP A 119 7.71 -7.37 6.02
CA ASP A 119 8.57 -6.45 5.28
C ASP A 119 9.08 -7.10 4.00
N GLY A 120 9.05 -6.33 2.91
CA GLY A 120 9.61 -6.80 1.66
C GLY A 120 9.05 -6.13 0.42
N THR A 121 9.49 -6.62 -0.73
CA THR A 121 9.00 -6.17 -2.04
C THR A 121 8.31 -7.32 -2.75
N TYR A 122 7.00 -7.19 -2.90
CA TYR A 122 6.11 -8.17 -3.51
C TYR A 122 5.88 -7.83 -4.98
N LYS A 123 5.82 -8.83 -5.84
CA LYS A 123 5.53 -8.67 -7.27
C LYS A 123 4.04 -8.88 -7.52
N LYS A 124 3.45 -8.07 -8.40
CA LYS A 124 2.07 -8.30 -8.84
C LYS A 124 2.01 -9.60 -9.65
N VAL A 125 1.25 -10.58 -9.17
CA VAL A 125 1.08 -11.89 -9.84
C VAL A 125 -0.31 -12.05 -10.44
N SER A 126 -1.29 -11.24 -10.01
CA SER A 126 -2.65 -11.26 -10.57
C SER A 126 -3.30 -9.89 -10.43
N THR A 127 -4.19 -9.55 -11.37
CA THR A 127 -5.09 -8.38 -11.32
C THR A 127 -6.55 -8.76 -11.06
N SER A 128 -6.87 -10.06 -11.07
CA SER A 128 -8.21 -10.58 -10.82
C SER A 128 -8.62 -10.38 -9.36
N LYS A 129 -9.94 -10.35 -9.12
CA LYS A 129 -10.48 -10.29 -7.75
C LYS A 129 -10.02 -11.50 -6.94
N PRO A 130 -9.25 -11.31 -5.86
CA PRO A 130 -8.77 -12.43 -5.07
C PRO A 130 -9.89 -13.00 -4.20
N ILE A 131 -9.74 -14.27 -3.82
CA ILE A 131 -10.60 -14.92 -2.84
C ILE A 131 -10.03 -14.61 -1.44
N PHE A 132 -10.80 -13.84 -0.69
CA PHE A 132 -10.53 -13.56 0.72
C PHE A 132 -11.04 -14.72 1.58
N ARG A 133 -10.22 -15.16 2.52
CA ARG A 133 -10.47 -16.30 3.41
C ARG A 133 -10.77 -15.87 4.84
N PHE A 134 -10.37 -14.67 5.25
CA PHE A 134 -10.63 -14.15 6.59
C PHE A 134 -11.81 -13.18 6.58
N ALA A 135 -12.55 -13.14 7.69
CA ALA A 135 -13.65 -12.19 7.88
C ALA A 135 -13.11 -10.74 7.97
N LEU A 136 -14.01 -9.77 8.06
CA LEU A 136 -13.73 -8.36 8.34
C LEU A 136 -14.56 -7.94 9.56
#